data_AF-A0A847JAJ5-F1
#
_entry.id   AF-A0A847JAJ5-F1
#
_cell.length_a   1.000
_cell.length_b   1.000
_cell.length_c   1.000
_cell.angle_alpha   90.00
_cell.angle_beta   90.00
_cell.angle_gamma   90.00
#
_symmetry.space_group_name_H-M   'P 1'
#
loop_
_entity.id
_entity.type
_entity.pdbx_description
1 polymer ?
#
loop_
_entity_poly.entity_id
_entity_poly.type
_entity_poly.pdbx_seq_one_letter_code
_entity_poly.pdbx_strand_id
1 'polypeptide(L)'
;MSGISSDGLEPRRKKALFRAWHRGTKEMDFVMGRFADAHIAEMSAEDLADFEHLLDVSDRELFAWVVGTEPVDPLHDKPVWRSMKAFTEQPHGD
;
A
#
# COMPACT_ATOMS: atom_id res chain seq x y z
N MET A 1 -4.95 14.91 11.31
CA MET A 1 -5.78 13.70 11.11
C MET A 1 -5.06 12.53 11.76
N SER A 2 -5.73 11.81 12.64
CA SER A 2 -5.16 10.75 13.46
C SER A 2 -4.63 9.63 12.57
N GLY A 3 -3.30 9.60 12.35
CA GLY A 3 -2.64 8.39 11.88
C GLY A 3 -2.91 7.32 12.92
N ILE A 4 -3.37 6.16 12.46
CA ILE A 4 -3.72 5.06 13.35
C ILE A 4 -2.46 4.72 14.16
N SER A 5 -2.49 5.10 15.43
CA SER A 5 -1.47 4.66 16.37
C SER A 5 -1.54 3.14 16.35
N SER A 6 -0.44 2.50 15.99
CA SER A 6 -0.37 1.04 15.86
C SER A 6 -0.77 0.29 17.13
N ASP A 7 -1.00 0.99 18.24
CA ASP A 7 -1.52 0.52 19.52
C ASP A 7 -2.94 -0.07 19.39
N GLY A 8 -3.03 -1.29 18.85
CA GLY A 8 -4.29 -2.01 18.60
C GLY A 8 -4.25 -2.89 17.36
N LEU A 9 -3.33 -2.63 16.42
CA LEU A 9 -3.14 -3.46 15.25
C LEU A 9 -2.51 -4.82 15.62
N GLU A 10 -3.04 -5.87 14.99
CA GLU A 10 -2.44 -7.20 15.03
C GLU A 10 -0.96 -7.15 14.61
N PRO A 11 -0.09 -8.03 15.16
CA PRO A 11 1.34 -8.02 14.86
C PRO A 11 1.65 -8.16 13.36
N ARG A 12 0.78 -8.85 12.59
CA ARG A 12 0.90 -8.97 11.14
C ARG A 12 0.70 -7.61 10.44
N ARG A 13 -0.37 -6.90 10.79
CA ARG A 13 -0.69 -5.56 10.27
C ARG A 13 0.39 -4.54 10.61
N LYS A 14 0.92 -4.57 11.83
CA LYS A 14 2.06 -3.72 12.25
C LYS A 14 3.29 -3.93 11.37
N LYS A 15 3.64 -5.19 11.09
CA LYS A 15 4.78 -5.53 10.23
C LYS A 15 4.55 -5.04 8.79
N ALA A 16 3.35 -5.24 8.26
CA ALA A 16 2.99 -4.76 6.92
C ALA A 16 3.02 -3.22 6.83
N LEU A 17 2.47 -2.51 7.83
CA LEU A 17 2.56 -1.05 7.92
C LEU A 17 4.01 -0.57 7.96
N PHE A 18 4.83 -1.20 8.80
CA PHE A 18 6.25 -0.86 8.89
C PHE A 18 6.96 -1.06 7.54
N ARG A 19 6.76 -2.19 6.86
CA ARG A 19 7.33 -2.44 5.53
C ARG A 19 6.86 -1.42 4.48
N ALA A 20 5.61 -0.97 4.57
CA ALA A 20 5.06 0.04 3.65
C ALA A 20 5.75 1.41 3.79
N TRP A 21 6.24 1.75 4.98
CA TRP A 21 6.98 2.98 5.31
C TRP A 21 8.51 2.84 5.28
N HIS A 22 9.03 1.65 4.95
CA HIS A 22 10.47 1.37 4.88
C HIS A 22 10.86 0.80 3.51
N ARG A 23 10.41 1.48 2.46
CA ARG A 23 10.73 1.22 1.06
C ARG A 23 12.06 1.88 0.67
N GLY A 24 12.57 1.55 -0.51
CA GLY A 24 13.82 2.10 -1.03
C GLY A 24 13.70 3.53 -1.58
N THR A 25 12.49 4.03 -1.79
CA THR A 25 12.24 5.37 -2.35
C THR A 25 11.15 6.10 -1.58
N LYS A 26 11.36 7.41 -1.34
CA LYS A 26 10.41 8.26 -0.60
C LYS A 26 9.05 8.35 -1.26
N GLU A 27 9.00 8.31 -2.59
CA GLU A 27 7.74 8.31 -3.35
C GLU A 27 6.93 7.06 -3.04
N MET A 28 7.58 5.88 -3.03
CA MET A 28 6.90 4.63 -2.70
C MET A 28 6.54 4.52 -1.23
N ASP A 29 7.37 5.04 -0.33
CA ASP A 29 7.01 5.17 1.10
C ASP A 29 5.75 6.00 1.26
N PHE A 30 5.63 7.11 0.53
CA PHE A 30 4.46 7.97 0.62
C PHE A 30 3.22 7.27 0.06
N VAL A 31 3.31 6.68 -1.13
CA VAL A 31 2.19 5.99 -1.77
C VAL A 31 1.71 4.79 -0.94
N MET A 32 2.61 3.88 -0.61
CA MET A 32 2.29 2.64 0.11
C MET A 32 1.97 2.93 1.57
N GLY A 33 2.75 3.79 2.22
CA GLY A 33 2.63 4.11 3.63
C GLY A 33 1.34 4.86 3.96
N ARG A 34 0.94 5.84 3.13
CA ARG A 34 -0.34 6.55 3.31
C ARG A 34 -1.54 5.64 3.08
N PHE A 35 -1.49 4.82 2.04
CA PHE A 35 -2.54 3.83 1.78
C PHE A 35 -2.65 2.82 2.93
N ALA A 36 -1.53 2.28 3.40
CA ALA A 36 -1.50 1.38 4.54
C ALA A 36 -2.04 2.06 5.80
N ASP A 37 -1.62 3.29 6.12
CA ASP A 37 -2.12 4.02 7.28
C ASP A 37 -3.65 4.15 7.23
N ALA A 38 -4.23 4.49 6.07
CA ALA A 38 -5.68 4.66 5.93
C ALA A 38 -6.47 3.33 5.93
N HIS A 39 -5.94 2.27 5.32
CA HIS A 39 -6.73 1.06 5.03
C HIS A 39 -6.36 -0.16 5.88
N ILE A 40 -5.15 -0.25 6.45
CA ILE A 40 -4.66 -1.49 7.09
C ILE A 40 -5.45 -1.91 8.33
N ALA A 41 -6.13 -0.97 8.98
CA ALA A 41 -7.03 -1.25 10.10
C ALA A 41 -8.35 -1.91 9.64
N GLU A 42 -8.80 -1.61 8.43
CA GLU A 42 -10.06 -2.10 7.87
C GLU A 42 -9.88 -3.27 6.89
N MET A 43 -8.65 -3.53 6.44
CA MET A 43 -8.33 -4.67 5.59
C MET A 43 -8.77 -6.00 6.21
N SER A 44 -9.40 -6.83 5.39
CA SER A 44 -9.69 -8.23 5.73
C SER A 44 -8.40 -9.06 5.72
N ALA A 45 -8.44 -10.29 6.24
CA ALA A 45 -7.28 -11.17 6.23
C ALA A 45 -6.79 -11.49 4.80
N GLU A 46 -7.70 -11.55 3.84
CA GLU A 46 -7.41 -11.74 2.40
C GLU A 46 -6.74 -10.49 1.81
N ASP A 47 -7.33 -9.30 2.02
CA ASP A 47 -6.75 -8.03 1.56
C ASP A 47 -5.36 -7.78 2.14
N LEU A 48 -5.15 -8.12 3.42
CA LEU A 48 -3.86 -8.01 4.07
C LEU A 48 -2.82 -8.95 3.44
N ALA A 49 -3.23 -10.17 3.06
CA ALA A 49 -2.34 -11.10 2.37
C ALA A 49 -1.96 -10.59 0.98
N ASP A 50 -2.92 -10.07 0.21
CA ASP A 50 -2.65 -9.45 -1.08
C ASP A 50 -1.78 -8.20 -0.94
N PHE A 51 -1.98 -7.40 0.12
CA PHE A 51 -1.11 -6.27 0.44
C PHE A 51 0.32 -6.70 0.76
N GLU A 52 0.50 -7.78 1.52
CA GLU A 52 1.81 -8.34 1.80
C GLU A 52 2.53 -8.83 0.54
N HIS A 53 1.80 -9.33 -0.47
CA HIS A 53 2.38 -9.63 -1.78
C HIS A 53 2.83 -8.37 -2.51
N LEU A 54 2.05 -7.28 -2.48
CA LEU A 54 2.48 -5.98 -3.01
C LEU A 54 3.72 -5.42 -2.29
N LEU A 55 3.89 -5.71 -0.99
CA LEU A 55 5.07 -5.35 -0.21
C LEU A 55 6.33 -6.15 -0.59
N ASP A 56 6.18 -7.23 -1.35
CA ASP A 56 7.31 -8.01 -1.88
C ASP A 56 7.77 -7.50 -3.25
N VAL A 57 6.89 -6.83 -3.98
CA VAL A 57 7.21 -6.20 -5.28
C VAL A 57 8.22 -5.08 -5.10
N SER A 58 9.16 -4.97 -6.05
CA SER A 58 10.19 -3.95 -6.06
C SER A 58 9.62 -2.54 -6.24
N ASP A 59 10.28 -1.54 -5.65
CA ASP A 59 9.85 -0.13 -5.75
C ASP A 59 9.73 0.34 -7.21
N ARG A 60 10.64 -0.13 -8.08
CA ARG A 60 10.65 0.20 -9.50
C ARG A 60 9.40 -0.30 -10.23
N GLU A 61 9.02 -1.55 -10.00
CA GLU A 61 7.84 -2.16 -10.65
C GLU A 61 6.55 -1.53 -10.15
N LEU A 62 6.42 -1.36 -8.83
CA LEU A 62 5.25 -0.68 -8.26
C LEU A 62 5.11 0.74 -8.79
N PHE A 63 6.21 1.49 -8.85
CA PHE A 63 6.20 2.82 -9.40
C PHE A 63 5.73 2.81 -10.86
N ALA A 64 6.26 1.90 -11.68
CA ALA A 64 5.86 1.75 -13.08
C ALA A 64 4.36 1.44 -13.24
N TRP A 65 3.79 0.61 -12.36
CA TRP A 65 2.35 0.32 -12.35
C TRP A 65 1.50 1.50 -11.88
N VAL A 66 1.97 2.25 -10.88
CA VAL A 66 1.29 3.45 -10.34
C VAL A 66 1.24 4.53 -11.42
N VAL A 67 2.38 4.84 -12.07
CA VAL A 67 2.43 5.85 -13.14
C VAL A 67 1.82 5.36 -14.46
N GLY A 68 1.48 4.07 -14.56
CA GLY A 68 0.88 3.47 -15.75
C GLY A 68 1.85 3.24 -16.91
N THR A 69 3.16 3.23 -16.64
CA THR A 69 4.19 2.89 -17.63
C THR A 69 4.20 1.40 -17.95
N GLU A 70 3.84 0.56 -16.96
CA GLU A 70 3.71 -0.89 -17.13
C GLU A 70 2.35 -1.38 -16.63
N PRO A 71 1.76 -2.41 -17.27
CA PRO A 71 0.54 -3.02 -16.77
C PRO A 71 0.82 -3.77 -15.46
N VAL A 72 -0.13 -3.72 -14.53
CA VAL A 72 -0.07 -4.55 -13.32
C VAL A 72 -0.15 -6.03 -13.69
N ASP A 73 0.68 -6.84 -13.03
CA ASP A 73 0.62 -8.29 -13.22
C ASP A 73 -0.74 -8.83 -12.77
N PRO A 74 -1.38 -9.76 -13.51
CA PRO A 74 -2.69 -10.31 -13.15
C PRO A 74 -2.74 -10.99 -11.78
N LEU A 75 -1.60 -11.44 -11.23
CA LEU A 75 -1.50 -11.93 -9.86
C LEU A 75 -1.75 -10.82 -8.83
N HIS A 76 -1.36 -9.59 -9.17
CA HIS A 76 -1.44 -8.39 -8.32
C HIS A 76 -2.63 -7.49 -8.66
N ASP A 77 -3.39 -7.75 -9.73
CA ASP A 77 -4.64 -7.07 -10.08
C ASP A 77 -5.80 -7.49 -9.15
N LYS A 78 -5.59 -7.19 -7.87
CA LYS A 78 -6.44 -7.50 -6.72
C LYS A 78 -7.20 -6.25 -6.28
N PRO A 79 -8.30 -6.40 -5.52
CA PRO A 79 -9.04 -5.25 -4.98
C PRO A 79 -8.13 -4.25 -4.26
N VAL A 80 -7.16 -4.75 -3.46
CA VAL A 80 -6.19 -3.89 -2.75
C VAL A 80 -5.35 -3.01 -3.69
N TRP A 81 -4.88 -3.55 -4.81
CA TRP A 81 -4.12 -2.79 -5.80
C TRP A 81 -4.99 -1.70 -6.44
N ARG A 82 -6.24 -2.03 -6.80
CA ARG A 82 -7.19 -1.08 -7.39
C ARG A 82 -7.52 0.05 -6.42
N SER A 83 -7.72 -0.28 -5.14
CA SER A 83 -7.94 0.71 -4.08
C SER A 83 -6.72 1.61 -3.88
N MET A 84 -5.51 1.04 -3.90
CA MET A 84 -4.28 1.82 -3.80
C MET A 84 -4.09 2.77 -4.99
N LYS A 85 -4.33 2.28 -6.21
CA LYS A 85 -4.25 3.10 -7.43
C LYS A 85 -5.24 4.26 -7.38
N ALA A 86 -6.51 3.97 -7.03
CA ALA A 86 -7.51 5.01 -6.84
C ALA A 86 -7.15 6.00 -5.72
N PHE A 87 -6.46 5.55 -4.67
CA PHE A 87 -5.96 6.42 -3.60
C PHE A 87 -4.86 7.38 -4.11
N THR A 88 -3.98 6.92 -5.00
CA THR A 88 -2.93 7.75 -5.61
C THR A 88 -3.44 8.75 -6.65
N GLU A 89 -4.53 8.42 -7.35
CA GLU A 89 -5.14 9.28 -8.36
C GLU A 89 -5.99 10.41 -7.75
N GLN A 90 -6.36 10.30 -6.47
CA GLN A 90 -7.07 11.37 -5.79
C GLN A 90 -6.12 12.56 -5.55
N PRO A 91 -6.41 13.75 -6.13
CA PRO A 91 -5.64 14.94 -5.84
C PRO A 91 -5.82 15.25 -4.36
N HIS A 92 -4.76 15.02 -3.59
CA HIS A 92 -4.70 15.51 -2.23
C HIS A 92 -4.53 17.03 -2.35
N GLY A 93 -5.67 17.74 -2.37
CA GLY A 93 -5.70 19.17 -2.19
C GLY A 93 -5.16 19.47 -0.80
N ASP A 94 -3.96 20.04 -0.76
CA ASP A 94 -3.51 20.88 0.36
C ASP A 94 -4.09 22.29 0.17
#